data_AF-A0A3A8W368-F1
#
_entry.id   AF-A0A3A8W368-F1
#
_cell.length_a   1.000
_cell.length_b   1.000
_cell.length_c   1.000
_cell.angle_alpha   90.00
_cell.angle_beta   90.00
_cell.angle_gamma   90.00
#
_symmetry.space_group_name_H-M   'P 1'
#
loop_
_entity.id
_entity.type
_entity.pdbx_description
1 polymer ?
#
loop_
_entity_poly.entity_id
_entity_poly.type
_entity_poly.pdbx_seq_one_letter_code
_entity_poly.pdbx_strand_id
1 'polypeptide(L)'
;MWAGYNDFASRYPALAAEWDYDKNGEALPKDFTPGSKKKVWWRCKLGHSWKAAIYSRNGGRRNCPYCSGKRVLAGYNDLATTNPALAGEWDYERNNEKLPEHFTGCSKKKVWWRCDKGHSWLSTIHNRTLGNGCPYCSGRNAITGYNDLLTVRSDLAEEWDYSRNQEICPEQLMVNAHNKVWWKCEKGHKWRTAVYSRTNGAGCPYCARKITVKPTLLLENIRQRCIIKILGKTSVSYWD
;
A
#
# COMPACT_ATOMS: atom_id res chain seq x y z
N MET A 1 24.87 -18.41 42.77
CA MET A 1 23.83 -19.34 42.27
C MET A 1 23.84 -20.54 43.19
N TRP A 2 22.68 -21.03 43.59
CA TRP A 2 22.53 -22.24 44.39
C TRP A 2 21.80 -23.27 43.56
N ALA A 3 22.54 -24.34 43.19
CA ALA A 3 22.01 -25.47 42.45
C ALA A 3 20.86 -26.11 43.24
N GLY A 4 19.77 -26.44 42.57
CA GLY A 4 18.54 -26.97 43.18
C GLY A 4 17.58 -25.92 43.72
N TYR A 5 17.95 -24.63 43.72
CA TYR A 5 17.10 -23.55 44.26
C TYR A 5 16.82 -22.42 43.25
N ASN A 6 17.88 -21.76 42.75
CA ASN A 6 17.74 -20.60 41.85
C ASN A 6 18.47 -20.76 40.50
N ASP A 7 18.92 -21.97 40.18
CA ASP A 7 19.38 -22.32 38.85
C ASP A 7 18.22 -22.43 37.84
N PHE A 8 18.56 -22.37 36.56
CA PHE A 8 17.60 -22.33 35.48
C PHE A 8 16.86 -23.66 35.30
N ALA A 9 17.52 -24.80 35.51
CA ALA A 9 16.90 -26.12 35.40
C ALA A 9 15.77 -26.28 36.42
N SER A 10 16.03 -25.92 37.68
CA SER A 10 15.07 -26.03 38.77
C SER A 10 13.89 -25.07 38.63
N ARG A 11 14.13 -23.84 38.15
CA ARG A 11 13.09 -22.81 38.03
C ARG A 11 12.24 -22.93 36.76
N TYR A 12 12.78 -23.50 35.68
CA TYR A 12 12.13 -23.60 34.38
C TYR A 12 12.35 -24.97 33.72
N PRO A 13 11.89 -26.08 34.34
CA PRO A 13 12.16 -27.44 33.85
C PRO A 13 11.68 -27.68 32.41
N ALA A 14 10.54 -27.11 32.04
CA ALA A 14 10.01 -27.21 30.67
C ALA A 14 10.92 -26.53 29.63
N LEU A 15 11.55 -25.40 29.96
CA LEU A 15 12.50 -24.74 29.06
C LEU A 15 13.87 -25.43 29.09
N ALA A 16 14.30 -25.95 30.24
CA ALA A 16 15.51 -26.76 30.35
C ALA A 16 15.45 -28.03 29.50
N ALA A 17 14.25 -28.60 29.30
CA ALA A 17 14.03 -29.70 28.37
C ALA A 17 14.26 -29.31 26.89
N GLU A 18 14.25 -28.02 26.56
CA GLU A 18 14.59 -27.52 25.23
C GLU A 18 16.08 -27.17 25.07
N TRP A 19 16.95 -27.59 26.00
CA TRP A 19 18.39 -27.40 25.86
C TRP A 19 18.95 -28.27 24.74
N ASP A 20 19.79 -27.69 23.88
CA ASP A 20 20.48 -28.47 22.84
C ASP A 20 21.82 -29.01 23.37
N TYR A 21 21.78 -30.18 24.01
CA TYR A 21 22.95 -30.78 24.66
C TYR A 21 24.12 -31.00 23.69
N ASP A 22 23.85 -31.45 22.46
CA ASP A 22 24.89 -31.67 21.44
C ASP A 22 25.66 -30.38 21.10
N LYS A 23 24.97 -29.23 21.06
CA LYS A 23 25.55 -27.95 20.61
C LYS A 23 26.07 -27.07 21.75
N ASN A 24 25.70 -27.36 22.98
CA ASN A 24 26.18 -26.63 24.15
C ASN A 24 27.39 -27.30 24.83
N GLY A 25 27.78 -28.50 24.40
CA GLY A 25 28.89 -29.24 24.99
C GLY A 25 28.62 -29.53 26.47
N GLU A 26 29.60 -29.25 27.33
CA GLU A 26 29.52 -29.51 28.78
C GLU A 26 28.62 -28.53 29.53
N ALA A 27 28.17 -27.43 28.92
CA ALA A 27 27.33 -26.44 29.59
C ALA A 27 25.92 -27.00 29.82
N LEU A 28 25.50 -27.08 31.08
CA LEU A 28 24.21 -27.63 31.49
C LEU A 28 23.25 -26.52 31.95
N PRO A 29 21.93 -26.71 31.82
CA PRO A 29 20.92 -25.76 32.31
C PRO A 29 21.10 -25.35 33.79
N LYS A 30 21.57 -26.27 34.64
CA LYS A 30 21.81 -26.05 36.08
C LYS A 30 22.98 -25.11 36.38
N ASP A 31 23.82 -24.83 35.39
CA ASP A 31 25.01 -23.98 35.54
C ASP A 31 24.70 -22.49 35.34
N PHE A 32 23.42 -22.13 35.13
CA PHE A 32 22.99 -20.77 34.82
C PHE A 32 21.79 -20.33 35.66
N THR A 33 21.69 -19.02 35.94
CA THR A 33 20.46 -18.45 36.51
C THR A 33 19.48 -18.08 35.39
N PRO A 34 18.16 -18.02 35.67
CA PRO A 34 17.16 -17.59 34.68
C PRO A 34 17.37 -16.19 34.10
N GLY A 35 18.06 -15.30 34.81
CA GLY A 35 18.37 -13.94 34.34
C GLY A 35 19.62 -13.84 33.46
N SER A 36 20.29 -14.96 33.16
CA SER A 36 21.56 -14.96 32.43
C SER A 36 21.43 -14.41 31.00
N LYS A 37 22.35 -13.49 30.63
CA LYS A 37 22.49 -12.96 29.27
C LYS A 37 23.25 -13.91 28.33
N LYS A 38 23.80 -15.02 28.83
CA LYS A 38 24.53 -16.01 28.02
C LYS A 38 23.63 -16.55 26.91
N LYS A 39 24.13 -16.51 25.68
CA LYS A 39 23.49 -17.12 24.51
C LYS A 39 23.90 -18.57 24.40
N VAL A 40 22.91 -19.46 24.48
CA VAL A 40 23.06 -20.91 24.40
C VAL A 40 22.18 -21.45 23.26
N TRP A 41 22.43 -22.67 22.85
CA TRP A 41 21.62 -23.37 21.86
C TRP A 41 20.40 -24.00 22.50
N TRP A 42 19.27 -23.82 21.83
CA TRP A 42 17.99 -24.41 22.19
C TRP A 42 17.53 -25.29 21.05
N ARG A 43 16.81 -26.36 21.37
CA ARG A 43 16.22 -27.28 20.42
C ARG A 43 14.73 -27.45 20.74
N CYS A 44 13.87 -27.22 19.75
CA CYS A 44 12.43 -27.40 19.92
C CYS A 44 12.05 -28.86 19.68
N LYS A 45 10.78 -29.21 19.96
CA LYS A 45 10.23 -30.54 19.74
C LYS A 45 10.32 -31.05 18.29
N LEU A 46 10.38 -30.15 17.32
CA LEU A 46 10.58 -30.49 15.91
C LEU A 46 12.07 -30.63 15.52
N GLY A 47 12.99 -30.56 16.49
CA GLY A 47 14.43 -30.75 16.27
C GLY A 47 15.19 -29.51 15.79
N HIS A 48 14.54 -28.38 15.54
CA HIS A 48 15.25 -27.17 15.09
C HIS A 48 16.11 -26.57 16.20
N SER A 49 17.40 -26.36 15.91
CA SER A 49 18.32 -25.68 16.83
C SER A 49 18.45 -24.19 16.56
N TRP A 50 18.42 -23.36 17.60
CA TRP A 50 18.72 -21.93 17.48
C TRP A 50 19.43 -21.36 18.70
N LYS A 51 20.19 -20.28 18.51
CA LYS A 51 20.90 -19.58 19.57
C LYS A 51 20.07 -18.44 20.15
N ALA A 52 19.87 -18.42 21.47
CA ALA A 52 19.16 -17.34 22.17
C ALA A 52 19.67 -17.19 23.61
N ALA A 53 19.51 -16.00 24.19
CA ALA A 53 19.89 -15.77 25.59
C ALA A 53 18.91 -16.44 26.56
N ILE A 54 19.40 -16.94 27.70
CA ILE A 54 18.57 -17.64 28.71
C ILE A 54 17.44 -16.75 29.23
N TYR A 55 17.75 -15.53 29.67
CA TYR A 55 16.73 -14.57 30.12
C TYR A 55 15.67 -14.25 29.06
N SER A 56 16.04 -14.37 27.79
CA SER A 56 15.18 -14.06 26.66
C SER A 56 14.15 -15.14 26.36
N ARG A 57 14.35 -16.38 26.84
CA ARG A 57 13.40 -17.50 26.74
C ARG A 57 12.34 -17.46 27.84
N ASN A 58 12.72 -17.02 29.03
CA ASN A 58 11.85 -16.99 30.21
C ASN A 58 10.54 -16.20 29.96
N GLY A 59 10.60 -15.05 29.28
CA GLY A 59 9.41 -14.21 29.06
C GLY A 59 8.39 -14.69 28.02
N GLY A 60 8.41 -15.96 27.57
CA GLY A 60 7.42 -16.56 26.65
C GLY A 60 7.35 -15.99 25.22
N ARG A 61 8.04 -14.87 24.94
CA ARG A 61 7.95 -14.13 23.65
C ARG A 61 8.86 -14.68 22.53
N ARG A 62 9.72 -15.66 22.82
CA ARG A 62 10.75 -16.16 21.90
C ARG A 62 10.76 -17.68 21.84
N ASN A 63 9.77 -18.23 21.13
CA ASN A 63 9.74 -19.63 20.71
C ASN A 63 10.69 -19.87 19.53
N CYS A 64 10.82 -21.12 19.09
CA CYS A 64 11.62 -21.49 17.93
C CYS A 64 11.38 -20.53 16.75
N PRO A 65 12.42 -19.83 16.26
CA PRO A 65 12.25 -18.79 15.25
C PRO A 65 11.88 -19.35 13.88
N TYR A 66 12.18 -20.63 13.62
CA TYR A 66 11.77 -21.32 12.40
C TYR A 66 10.29 -21.72 12.48
N CYS A 67 9.85 -22.37 13.57
CA CYS A 67 8.44 -22.74 13.72
C CYS A 67 7.50 -21.53 13.75
N SER A 68 7.96 -20.39 14.27
CA SER A 68 7.19 -19.14 14.26
C SER A 68 7.30 -18.34 12.96
N GLY A 69 8.00 -18.85 11.94
CA GLY A 69 8.16 -18.19 10.63
C GLY A 69 8.99 -16.89 10.67
N LYS A 70 9.67 -16.60 11.78
CA LYS A 70 10.52 -15.40 11.96
C LYS A 70 11.88 -15.54 11.28
N ARG A 71 12.35 -16.77 11.10
CA ARG A 71 13.55 -17.13 10.34
C ARG A 71 13.19 -18.18 9.31
N VAL A 72 13.75 -18.05 8.12
CA VAL A 72 13.61 -19.06 7.08
C VAL A 72 14.50 -20.28 7.38
N LEU A 73 13.97 -21.45 7.09
CA LEU A 73 14.63 -22.75 7.05
C LEU A 73 14.16 -23.42 5.76
N ALA A 74 15.09 -23.49 4.80
CA ALA A 74 14.83 -24.08 3.49
C ALA A 74 14.38 -25.55 3.63
N GLY A 75 13.39 -25.95 2.85
CA GLY A 75 12.76 -27.26 2.91
C GLY A 75 11.75 -27.43 4.05
N TYR A 76 11.48 -26.38 4.85
CA TYR A 76 10.55 -26.46 5.97
C TYR A 76 9.49 -25.35 5.96
N ASN A 77 9.91 -24.09 6.09
CA ASN A 77 8.99 -22.96 6.23
C ASN A 77 9.20 -21.84 5.20
N ASP A 78 10.06 -22.10 4.22
CA ASP A 78 10.22 -21.20 3.09
C ASP A 78 9.00 -21.24 2.17
N LEU A 79 8.87 -20.23 1.32
CA LEU A 79 7.69 -20.02 0.49
C LEU A 79 7.55 -21.11 -0.57
N ALA A 80 8.65 -21.57 -1.18
CA ALA A 80 8.60 -22.62 -2.20
C ALA A 80 8.09 -23.94 -1.61
N THR A 81 8.57 -24.29 -0.41
CA THR A 81 8.14 -25.50 0.30
C THR A 81 6.68 -25.40 0.74
N THR A 82 6.29 -24.29 1.35
CA THR A 82 4.96 -24.16 1.99
C THR A 82 3.84 -23.75 1.04
N ASN A 83 4.17 -23.06 -0.05
CA ASN A 83 3.20 -22.52 -1.01
C ASN A 83 3.74 -22.62 -2.45
N PRO A 84 3.90 -23.84 -3.00
CA PRO A 84 4.50 -24.05 -4.32
C PRO A 84 3.73 -23.37 -5.46
N ALA A 85 2.39 -23.36 -5.40
CA ALA A 85 1.56 -22.65 -6.38
C ALA A 85 1.86 -21.13 -6.38
N LEU A 86 2.04 -20.54 -5.19
CA LEU A 86 2.37 -19.13 -5.08
C LEU A 86 3.80 -18.85 -5.55
N ALA A 87 4.76 -19.74 -5.25
CA ALA A 87 6.12 -19.64 -5.77
C ALA A 87 6.15 -19.72 -7.31
N GLY A 88 5.20 -20.42 -7.94
CA GLY A 88 5.02 -20.42 -9.39
C GLY A 88 4.66 -19.04 -9.98
N GLU A 89 4.04 -18.16 -9.20
CA GLU A 89 3.73 -16.77 -9.61
C GLU A 89 4.91 -15.80 -9.39
N TRP A 90 6.10 -16.29 -9.03
CA TRP A 90 7.26 -15.44 -8.78
C TRP A 90 7.84 -14.87 -10.08
N ASP A 91 8.06 -13.56 -10.15
CA ASP A 91 8.68 -12.93 -11.33
C ASP A 91 10.21 -12.97 -11.19
N TYR A 92 10.82 -14.10 -11.58
CA TYR A 92 12.26 -14.36 -11.41
C TYR A 92 13.15 -13.30 -12.10
N GLU A 93 12.77 -12.86 -13.30
CA GLU A 93 13.50 -11.84 -14.06
C GLU A 93 13.57 -10.50 -13.32
N ARG A 94 12.47 -10.08 -12.68
CA ARG A 94 12.39 -8.79 -11.98
C ARG A 94 12.84 -8.83 -10.53
N ASN A 95 12.92 -10.03 -9.95
CA ASN A 95 13.35 -10.21 -8.56
C ASN A 95 14.86 -10.45 -8.41
N ASN A 96 15.59 -10.58 -9.52
CA ASN A 96 17.03 -10.84 -9.56
C ASN A 96 17.37 -12.07 -8.68
N GLU A 97 18.30 -11.94 -7.75
CA GLU A 97 18.75 -13.01 -6.85
C GLU A 97 17.75 -13.39 -5.73
N LYS A 98 16.60 -12.71 -5.63
CA LYS A 98 15.60 -13.05 -4.61
C LYS A 98 14.81 -14.28 -5.07
N LEU A 99 14.98 -15.38 -4.35
CA LEU A 99 14.27 -16.63 -4.58
C LEU A 99 13.18 -16.87 -3.51
N PRO A 100 12.07 -17.54 -3.85
CA PRO A 100 11.01 -17.90 -2.87
C PRO A 100 11.54 -18.62 -1.62
N GLU A 101 12.58 -19.44 -1.77
CA GLU A 101 13.24 -20.24 -0.73
C GLU A 101 13.90 -19.35 0.34
N HIS A 102 14.16 -18.07 0.04
CA HIS A 102 14.80 -17.14 0.97
C HIS A 102 13.79 -16.50 1.95
N PHE A 103 12.49 -16.74 1.77
CA PHE A 103 11.44 -16.04 2.52
C PHE A 103 10.41 -16.99 3.09
N THR A 104 9.87 -16.63 4.26
CA THR A 104 8.66 -17.28 4.79
C THR A 104 7.41 -16.58 4.25
N GLY A 105 6.27 -17.28 4.28
CA GLY A 105 4.96 -16.70 3.90
C GLY A 105 4.55 -15.46 4.71
N CYS A 106 5.11 -15.25 5.91
CA CYS A 106 4.84 -14.08 6.75
C CYS A 106 5.68 -12.85 6.38
N SER A 107 6.55 -12.93 5.38
CA SER A 107 7.48 -11.86 5.04
C SER A 107 6.77 -10.61 4.51
N LYS A 108 7.12 -9.45 5.07
CA LYS A 108 6.64 -8.13 4.62
C LYS A 108 7.46 -7.56 3.45
N LYS A 109 8.42 -8.32 2.91
CA LYS A 109 9.23 -7.89 1.76
C LYS A 109 8.34 -7.80 0.52
N LYS A 110 8.48 -6.71 -0.23
CA LYS A 110 7.87 -6.53 -1.54
C LYS A 110 8.73 -7.20 -2.60
N VAL A 111 8.09 -7.98 -3.46
CA VAL A 111 8.69 -8.68 -4.60
C VAL A 111 7.72 -8.59 -5.78
N TRP A 112 8.26 -8.78 -6.98
CA TRP A 112 7.48 -8.81 -8.21
C TRP A 112 6.81 -10.18 -8.37
N TRP A 113 5.55 -10.15 -8.77
CA TRP A 113 4.72 -11.32 -9.07
C TRP A 113 4.28 -11.25 -10.51
N ARG A 114 4.13 -12.41 -11.14
CA ARG A 114 3.61 -12.55 -12.50
C ARG A 114 2.53 -13.63 -12.51
N CYS A 115 1.35 -13.31 -13.03
CA CYS A 115 0.27 -14.28 -13.18
C CYS A 115 0.30 -14.91 -14.58
N ASP A 116 -0.49 -15.97 -14.77
CA ASP A 116 -0.56 -16.73 -16.04
C ASP A 116 -1.00 -15.89 -17.25
N LYS A 117 -1.68 -14.76 -17.01
CA LYS A 117 -2.05 -13.79 -18.06
C LYS A 117 -0.92 -12.81 -18.40
N GLY A 118 0.26 -12.96 -17.81
CA GLY A 118 1.44 -12.13 -18.06
C GLY A 118 1.48 -10.81 -17.31
N HIS A 119 0.49 -10.49 -16.48
CA HIS A 119 0.53 -9.25 -15.69
C HIS A 119 1.60 -9.33 -14.61
N SER A 120 2.44 -8.29 -14.50
CA SER A 120 3.47 -8.18 -13.47
C SER A 120 3.13 -7.07 -12.46
N TRP A 121 3.20 -7.36 -11.16
CA TRP A 121 2.92 -6.38 -10.11
C TRP A 121 3.79 -6.56 -8.85
N LEU A 122 3.95 -5.47 -8.09
CA LEU A 122 4.68 -5.47 -6.84
C LEU A 122 3.72 -5.70 -5.65
N SER A 123 3.98 -6.71 -4.82
CA SER A 123 3.21 -6.96 -3.59
C SER A 123 4.08 -7.60 -2.51
N THR A 124 3.64 -7.53 -1.25
CA THR A 124 4.32 -8.25 -0.17
C THR A 124 3.99 -9.74 -0.22
N ILE A 125 4.98 -10.56 0.16
CA ILE A 125 4.80 -12.03 0.27
C ILE A 125 3.66 -12.37 1.23
N HIS A 126 3.56 -11.65 2.34
CA HIS A 126 2.47 -11.84 3.30
C HIS A 126 1.09 -11.57 2.70
N ASN A 127 0.89 -10.47 1.97
CA ASN A 127 -0.42 -10.19 1.37
C ASN A 127 -0.81 -11.26 0.35
N ARG A 128 0.17 -11.79 -0.37
CA ARG A 128 -0.04 -12.86 -1.35
C ARG A 128 -0.39 -14.18 -0.69
N THR A 129 0.27 -14.51 0.41
CA THR A 129 -0.05 -15.69 1.25
C THR A 129 -1.45 -15.59 1.86
N LEU A 130 -1.96 -14.37 2.10
CA LEU A 130 -3.35 -14.12 2.52
C LEU A 130 -4.38 -14.21 1.36
N GLY A 131 -3.97 -14.58 0.15
CA GLY A 131 -4.86 -14.77 -1.00
C GLY A 131 -5.08 -13.53 -1.87
N ASN A 132 -4.34 -12.42 -1.67
CA ASN A 132 -4.51 -11.24 -2.52
C ASN A 132 -3.96 -11.47 -3.93
N GLY A 133 -4.83 -11.84 -4.87
CA GLY A 133 -4.59 -12.08 -6.29
C GLY A 133 -3.92 -10.95 -7.11
N CYS A 134 -3.65 -11.24 -8.38
CA CYS A 134 -3.27 -10.26 -9.39
C CYS A 134 -4.27 -9.08 -9.42
N PRO A 135 -3.84 -7.82 -9.23
CA PRO A 135 -4.74 -6.67 -9.18
C PRO A 135 -5.37 -6.36 -10.53
N TYR A 136 -4.72 -6.73 -11.63
CA TYR A 136 -5.28 -6.59 -12.99
C TYR A 136 -6.42 -7.58 -13.24
N CYS A 137 -6.19 -8.88 -13.00
CA CYS A 137 -7.23 -9.92 -13.13
C CYS A 137 -8.43 -9.68 -12.20
N SER A 138 -8.23 -9.11 -11.02
CA SER A 138 -9.32 -8.80 -10.08
C SER A 138 -10.03 -7.49 -10.38
N GLY A 139 -9.69 -6.77 -11.47
CA GLY A 139 -10.27 -5.46 -11.79
C GLY A 139 -10.02 -4.41 -10.71
N ARG A 140 -8.85 -4.47 -10.04
CA ARG A 140 -8.36 -3.44 -9.11
C ARG A 140 -7.41 -2.45 -9.78
N ASN A 141 -6.74 -2.87 -10.85
CA ASN A 141 -5.89 -2.03 -11.70
C ASN A 141 -6.37 -2.08 -13.15
N ALA A 142 -6.19 -0.97 -13.86
CA ALA A 142 -6.46 -0.89 -15.28
C ALA A 142 -5.43 -1.65 -16.11
N ILE A 143 -5.90 -2.21 -17.21
CA ILE A 143 -5.17 -2.80 -18.33
C ILE A 143 -5.55 -1.93 -19.53
N THR A 144 -4.57 -1.21 -20.07
CA THR A 144 -4.74 -0.34 -21.22
C THR A 144 -5.28 -1.11 -22.42
N GLY A 145 -6.31 -0.58 -23.08
CA GLY A 145 -6.99 -1.18 -24.21
C GLY A 145 -8.00 -2.27 -23.84
N TYR A 146 -8.23 -2.56 -22.55
CA TYR A 146 -9.16 -3.60 -22.12
C TYR A 146 -10.20 -3.10 -21.10
N ASN A 147 -9.77 -2.58 -19.95
CA ASN A 147 -10.68 -2.14 -18.88
C ASN A 147 -10.30 -0.76 -18.31
N ASP A 148 -9.45 -0.02 -19.01
CA ASP A 148 -9.18 1.37 -18.67
C ASP A 148 -10.37 2.28 -18.99
N LEU A 149 -10.31 3.51 -18.46
CA LEU A 149 -11.38 4.47 -18.45
C LEU A 149 -11.87 4.80 -19.86
N LEU A 150 -10.99 5.06 -20.81
CA LEU A 150 -11.40 5.51 -22.15
C LEU A 150 -11.69 4.35 -23.08
N THR A 151 -11.16 3.16 -22.82
CA THR A 151 -11.65 1.93 -23.48
C THR A 151 -13.11 1.66 -23.14
N VAL A 152 -13.51 1.83 -21.87
CA VAL A 152 -14.89 1.54 -21.43
C VAL A 152 -15.83 2.74 -21.61
N ARG A 153 -15.34 3.97 -21.46
CA ARG A 153 -16.11 5.23 -21.50
C ARG A 153 -15.45 6.26 -22.40
N SER A 154 -15.40 5.95 -23.69
CA SER A 154 -14.81 6.82 -24.73
C SER A 154 -15.52 8.19 -24.81
N ASP A 155 -16.81 8.27 -24.45
CA ASP A 155 -17.59 9.50 -24.38
C ASP A 155 -17.00 10.55 -23.42
N LEU A 156 -16.19 10.10 -22.45
CA LEU A 156 -15.58 10.97 -21.45
C LEU A 156 -14.24 11.56 -21.89
N ALA A 157 -13.70 11.16 -23.05
CA ALA A 157 -12.40 11.65 -23.54
C ALA A 157 -12.40 13.17 -23.71
N GLU A 158 -13.48 13.72 -24.28
CA GLU A 158 -13.64 15.17 -24.50
C GLU A 158 -13.80 15.96 -23.20
N GLU A 159 -14.25 15.31 -22.14
CA GLU A 159 -14.38 15.94 -20.83
C GLU A 159 -13.11 15.86 -19.99
N TRP A 160 -12.10 15.08 -20.40
CA TRP A 160 -10.85 15.01 -19.67
C TRP A 160 -10.01 16.28 -19.87
N ASP A 161 -9.53 16.90 -18.78
CA ASP A 161 -8.63 18.05 -18.86
C ASP A 161 -7.16 17.60 -18.89
N TYR A 162 -6.68 17.17 -20.07
CA TYR A 162 -5.29 16.74 -20.29
C TYR A 162 -4.25 17.76 -19.83
N SER A 163 -4.55 19.06 -19.96
CA SER A 163 -3.63 20.13 -19.55
C SER A 163 -3.38 20.17 -18.05
N ARG A 164 -4.36 19.73 -17.24
CA ARG A 164 -4.30 19.73 -15.77
C ARG A 164 -4.02 18.35 -15.16
N ASN A 165 -4.17 17.29 -15.94
CA ASN A 165 -3.93 15.91 -15.51
C ASN A 165 -2.60 15.37 -16.07
N GLN A 166 -1.54 16.20 -16.12
CA GLN A 166 -0.28 15.83 -16.77
C GLN A 166 0.41 14.61 -16.13
N GLU A 167 0.18 14.36 -14.85
CA GLU A 167 0.76 13.24 -14.09
C GLU A 167 -0.10 11.97 -14.13
N ILE A 168 -1.30 12.02 -14.71
CA ILE A 168 -2.25 10.92 -14.66
C ILE A 168 -2.97 10.78 -16.00
N CYS A 169 -2.81 9.62 -16.62
CA CYS A 169 -3.45 9.33 -17.89
C CYS A 169 -4.74 8.52 -17.68
N PRO A 170 -5.80 8.76 -18.47
CA PRO A 170 -7.02 7.97 -18.41
C PRO A 170 -6.81 6.45 -18.53
N GLU A 171 -5.83 6.04 -19.34
CA GLU A 171 -5.48 4.65 -19.64
C GLU A 171 -4.92 3.89 -18.40
N GLN A 172 -4.57 4.62 -17.34
CA GLN A 172 -4.10 4.06 -16.07
C GLN A 172 -5.24 3.86 -15.05
N LEU A 173 -6.45 4.32 -15.37
CA LEU A 173 -7.58 4.35 -14.45
C LEU A 173 -8.70 3.46 -14.94
N MET A 174 -9.39 2.84 -14.00
CA MET A 174 -10.65 2.16 -14.29
C MET A 174 -11.83 3.10 -14.06
N VAL A 175 -12.99 2.73 -14.59
CA VAL A 175 -14.23 3.52 -14.44
C VAL A 175 -14.68 3.76 -13.00
N ASN A 176 -14.29 2.90 -12.06
CA ASN A 176 -14.60 2.99 -10.62
C ASN A 176 -13.47 3.64 -9.80
N ALA A 177 -12.45 4.22 -10.43
CA ALA A 177 -11.32 4.79 -9.72
C ALA A 177 -11.73 5.96 -8.81
N HIS A 178 -11.15 6.01 -7.61
CA HIS A 178 -11.37 7.10 -6.65
C HIS A 178 -10.46 8.31 -6.90
N ASN A 179 -9.56 8.24 -7.87
CA ASN A 179 -8.66 9.32 -8.27
C ASN A 179 -9.46 10.57 -8.62
N LYS A 180 -9.17 11.68 -7.94
CA LYS A 180 -9.75 12.98 -8.23
C LYS A 180 -8.94 13.69 -9.31
N VAL A 181 -9.53 13.79 -10.49
CA VAL A 181 -8.94 14.35 -11.71
C VAL A 181 -9.72 15.58 -12.15
N TRP A 182 -9.11 16.37 -13.02
CA TRP A 182 -9.74 17.53 -13.62
C TRP A 182 -10.57 17.14 -14.85
N TRP A 183 -11.79 17.66 -14.88
CA TRP A 183 -12.73 17.54 -15.97
C TRP A 183 -13.03 18.93 -16.52
N LYS A 184 -13.41 18.99 -17.80
CA LYS A 184 -13.90 20.17 -18.49
C LYS A 184 -15.23 19.83 -19.17
N CYS A 185 -16.08 20.83 -19.38
CA CYS A 185 -17.32 20.68 -20.15
C CYS A 185 -17.25 21.58 -21.38
N GLU A 186 -18.18 21.39 -22.31
CA GLU A 186 -18.30 22.18 -23.54
C GLU A 186 -18.39 23.70 -23.29
N LYS A 187 -18.96 24.12 -22.15
CA LYS A 187 -19.03 25.53 -21.75
C LYS A 187 -17.72 26.08 -21.17
N GLY A 188 -16.64 25.29 -21.18
CA GLY A 188 -15.31 25.67 -20.70
C GLY A 188 -15.11 25.62 -19.17
N HIS A 189 -16.15 25.31 -18.38
CA HIS A 189 -15.97 25.15 -16.93
C HIS A 189 -15.08 23.95 -16.63
N LYS A 190 -14.14 24.12 -15.69
CA LYS A 190 -13.22 23.09 -15.22
C LYS A 190 -13.53 22.75 -13.77
N TRP A 191 -13.68 21.47 -13.44
CA TRP A 191 -13.92 21.04 -12.06
C TRP A 191 -13.12 19.78 -11.73
N ARG A 192 -12.89 19.56 -10.43
CA ARG A 192 -12.17 18.39 -9.95
C ARG A 192 -13.11 17.43 -9.23
N THR A 193 -13.20 16.20 -9.70
CA THR A 193 -14.01 15.14 -9.06
C THR A 193 -13.41 13.76 -9.28
N ALA A 194 -13.86 12.77 -8.52
CA ALA A 194 -13.41 11.39 -8.66
C ALA A 194 -13.91 10.78 -9.98
N VAL A 195 -13.11 9.90 -10.60
CA VAL A 195 -13.50 9.21 -11.84
C VAL A 195 -14.82 8.47 -11.67
N TYR A 196 -14.96 7.66 -10.60
CA TYR A 196 -16.20 6.92 -10.34
C TYR A 196 -17.44 7.81 -10.24
N SER A 197 -17.30 9.04 -9.74
CA SER A 197 -18.41 9.98 -9.64
C SER A 197 -18.81 10.48 -11.01
N ARG A 198 -17.83 10.82 -11.86
CA ARG A 198 -18.11 11.28 -13.23
C ARG A 198 -18.72 10.16 -14.06
N THR A 199 -18.16 8.94 -14.00
CA THR A 199 -18.66 7.79 -14.76
C THR A 199 -20.07 7.41 -14.33
N ASN A 200 -20.43 7.53 -13.04
CA ASN A 200 -21.79 7.34 -12.51
C ASN A 200 -22.77 8.49 -12.79
N GLY A 201 -22.43 9.43 -13.68
CA GLY A 201 -23.35 10.45 -14.19
C GLY A 201 -23.26 11.83 -13.51
N ALA A 202 -22.35 12.04 -12.55
CA ALA A 202 -22.16 13.36 -11.98
C ALA A 202 -21.47 14.30 -12.98
N GLY A 203 -22.23 15.20 -13.60
CA GLY A 203 -21.72 16.17 -14.58
C GLY A 203 -21.13 17.46 -13.99
N CYS A 204 -20.97 18.47 -14.84
CA CYS A 204 -20.41 19.76 -14.48
C CYS A 204 -21.22 20.46 -13.36
N PRO A 205 -20.62 20.75 -12.19
CA PRO A 205 -21.35 21.36 -11.07
C PRO A 205 -21.73 22.83 -11.32
N TYR A 206 -21.02 23.52 -12.20
CA TYR A 206 -21.36 24.88 -12.62
C TYR A 206 -22.62 24.89 -13.50
N CYS A 207 -22.69 23.98 -14.48
CA CYS A 207 -23.88 23.81 -15.32
C CYS A 207 -25.09 23.38 -14.50
N ALA A 208 -24.89 22.53 -13.49
CA ALA A 208 -25.91 22.10 -12.56
C ALA A 208 -26.25 23.14 -11.47
N ARG A 209 -25.67 24.36 -11.53
CA ARG A 209 -25.84 25.44 -10.54
C ARG A 209 -25.52 25.06 -9.08
N LYS A 210 -24.70 24.02 -8.88
CA LYS A 210 -24.21 23.59 -7.56
C LYS A 210 -23.03 24.44 -7.08
N ILE A 211 -22.31 25.08 -8.00
CA ILE A 211 -21.23 26.01 -7.71
C ILE A 211 -21.55 27.31 -8.44
N THR A 212 -21.62 28.41 -7.69
CA THR A 212 -21.78 29.75 -8.26
C THR A 212 -20.43 30.25 -8.75
N VAL A 213 -20.37 30.69 -10.01
CA VAL A 213 -19.24 31.48 -10.49
C VAL A 213 -19.40 32.86 -9.85
N LYS A 214 -18.49 33.28 -8.97
CA LYS A 214 -18.44 34.69 -8.59
C LYS A 214 -18.22 35.47 -9.89
N PRO A 215 -19.02 36.50 -10.21
CA PRO A 215 -18.75 37.33 -11.37
C PRO A 215 -17.37 37.95 -11.18
N THR A 216 -16.37 37.42 -11.89
CA THR A 216 -15.10 38.12 -12.08
C THR A 216 -15.47 39.43 -12.76
N LEU A 217 -15.00 40.54 -12.21
CA LEU A 217 -15.30 41.92 -12.60
C LEU A 217 -15.29 42.10 -14.14
N LEU A 218 -16.46 41.94 -14.77
CA LEU A 218 -16.79 42.32 -16.14
C LEU A 218 -18.05 43.19 -16.14
N LEU A 219 -18.23 43.98 -15.08
CA LEU A 219 -19.28 45.00 -14.97
C LEU A 219 -18.72 46.37 -14.56
N GLU A 220 -17.47 46.70 -14.92
CA GLU A 220 -17.01 48.09 -14.87
C GLU A 220 -17.16 48.84 -16.21
N ASN A 221 -17.45 48.15 -17.33
CA ASN A 221 -17.55 48.80 -18.65
C ASN A 221 -18.97 49.05 -19.20
N ILE A 222 -20.04 48.84 -18.42
CA ILE A 222 -21.42 49.15 -18.88
C ILE A 222 -22.07 50.32 -18.11
N ARG A 223 -21.48 50.81 -17.02
CA ARG A 223 -22.05 51.94 -16.25
C ARG A 223 -21.52 53.34 -16.58
N GLN A 224 -20.52 53.50 -17.47
CA GLN A 224 -20.04 54.84 -17.87
C GLN A 224 -20.74 55.46 -19.10
N ARG A 225 -21.73 54.80 -19.71
CA ARG A 225 -22.45 55.37 -20.88
C ARG A 225 -23.87 55.89 -20.62
N CYS A 226 -24.34 55.92 -19.37
CA CYS A 226 -25.71 56.36 -19.07
C CYS A 226 -25.86 57.52 -18.07
N ILE A 227 -24.79 58.22 -17.66
CA ILE A 227 -24.90 59.40 -16.76
C ILE A 227 -24.05 60.56 -17.27
N ILE A 228 -24.28 61.03 -18.50
CA ILE A 228 -24.13 62.46 -18.88
C ILE A 228 -25.19 62.78 -19.94
N LYS A 229 -26.45 62.77 -19.52
CA LYS A 229 -27.56 63.53 -20.12
C LYS A 229 -28.57 63.66 -18.99
N ILE A 230 -29.07 64.87 -18.76
CA ILE A 230 -29.94 65.28 -17.63
C ILE A 230 -29.17 65.85 -16.43
N LEU A 231 -28.49 66.99 -16.65
CA LEU A 231 -28.69 68.26 -15.92
C LEU A 231 -28.45 69.34 -16.99
N GLY A 232 -29.46 69.95 -17.59
CA GLY A 232 -30.32 70.95 -16.96
C GLY A 232 -29.81 72.34 -17.35
N LYS A 233 -30.34 72.90 -18.45
CA LYS A 233 -30.14 74.29 -18.88
C LYS A 233 -30.85 75.24 -17.91
N THR A 234 -30.20 76.34 -17.52
CA THR A 234 -30.78 77.67 -17.18
C THR A 234 -29.64 78.70 -17.24
N SER A 235 -29.54 79.47 -18.33
CA SER A 235 -29.90 80.90 -18.49
C SER A 235 -28.88 81.87 -17.88
N VAL A 236 -28.01 82.49 -18.70
CA VAL A 236 -28.11 83.85 -19.30
C VAL A 236 -27.59 84.97 -18.37
N SER A 237 -26.50 85.62 -18.79
CA SER A 237 -26.34 87.09 -18.75
C SER A 237 -25.33 87.51 -19.82
N TYR A 238 -25.61 88.65 -20.46
CA TYR A 238 -25.02 89.19 -21.69
C TYR A 238 -24.40 90.56 -21.36
N TRP A 239 -23.26 90.89 -22.01
CA TRP A 239 -22.54 92.19 -22.09
C TRP A 239 -21.89 92.69 -20.77
N ASP A 240 -20.67 93.22 -20.69
CA ASP A 240 -19.69 93.79 -21.64
C ASP A 240 -18.26 93.23 -21.39
#